data_AF-A0A916S3W8-F1
#
_entry.id   AF-A0A916S3W8-F1
#
_cell.length_a   1.000
_cell.length_b   1.000
_cell.length_c   1.000
_cell.angle_alpha   90.00
_cell.angle_beta   90.00
_cell.angle_gamma   90.00
#
_symmetry.space_group_name_H-M   'P 1'
#
loop_
_entity.id
_entity.type
_entity.pdbx_description
1 polymer ?
#
loop_
_entity_poly.entity_id
_entity_poly.type
_entity_poly.pdbx_seq_one_letter_code
_entity_poly.pdbx_strand_id
1 'polypeptide(L)'
;MIGRDLKGLNTVLQSLSALDAAGIQPISVQECGRGVDVQVLVKMQDQDEAVRVLHAALIGASSDVHRADQLADQMSCRYIYRAVVTTD
;
A
#
# COMPACT_ATOMS: atom_id res chain seq x y z
N MET A 1 -3.02 -2.12 2.66
CA MET A 1 -2.36 -3.03 1.72
C MET A 1 -2.97 -4.41 1.88
N ILE A 2 -3.25 -5.11 0.78
CA ILE A 2 -3.87 -6.44 0.79
C ILE A 2 -3.13 -7.33 -0.20
N GLY A 3 -2.87 -8.59 0.16
CA GLY A 3 -2.24 -9.58 -0.70
C GLY A 3 -2.63 -11.00 -0.31
N ARG A 4 -2.32 -11.98 -1.18
CA ARG A 4 -2.67 -13.40 -0.95
C ARG A 4 -1.96 -14.00 0.27
N ASP A 5 -0.72 -13.58 0.50
CA ASP A 5 0.14 -13.95 1.63
C ASP A 5 1.23 -12.89 1.76
N LEU A 6 1.25 -12.20 2.90
CA LEU A 6 2.19 -11.12 3.22
C LEU A 6 3.28 -11.58 4.19
N LYS A 7 3.26 -12.84 4.64
CA LYS A 7 4.26 -13.37 5.57
C LYS A 7 5.64 -13.35 4.94
N GLY A 8 6.62 -12.82 5.67
CA GLY A 8 8.01 -12.73 5.20
C GLY A 8 8.28 -11.68 4.11
N LEU A 9 7.26 -10.96 3.63
CA LEU A 9 7.42 -9.91 2.62
C LEU A 9 7.84 -8.55 3.21
N ASN A 10 8.01 -8.46 4.53
CA ASN A 10 8.39 -7.23 5.24
C ASN A 10 7.50 -6.02 4.90
N THR A 11 6.22 -6.26 4.56
CA THR A 11 5.29 -5.23 4.08
C THR A 11 5.16 -4.05 5.02
N VAL A 12 5.14 -4.29 6.34
CA VAL A 12 5.12 -3.22 7.36
C VAL A 12 6.37 -2.35 7.26
N LEU A 13 7.56 -2.94 7.26
CA LEU A 13 8.83 -2.22 7.18
C LEU A 13 8.95 -1.41 5.88
N GLN A 14 8.60 -2.03 4.75
CA GLN A 14 8.62 -1.36 3.44
C GLN A 14 7.65 -0.17 3.40
N SER A 15 6.45 -0.35 3.95
CA SER A 15 5.44 0.72 4.00
C SER A 15 5.89 1.90 4.86
N LEU A 16 6.45 1.63 6.04
CA LEU A 16 6.98 2.68 6.93
C LEU A 16 8.14 3.43 6.28
N SER A 17 9.08 2.71 5.67
CA SER A 17 10.23 3.33 5.00
C SER A 17 9.82 4.21 3.83
N ALA A 18 8.81 3.79 3.05
CA ALA A 18 8.31 4.56 1.93
C ALA A 18 7.59 5.83 2.38
N LEU A 19 6.75 5.73 3.42
CA LEU A 19 6.04 6.87 3.98
C LEU A 19 7.01 7.90 4.60
N ASP A 20 8.02 7.43 5.33
CA ASP A 20 9.06 8.28 5.91
C ASP A 20 9.85 9.03 4.82
N ALA A 21 10.26 8.33 3.76
CA ALA A 21 10.94 8.94 2.62
C ALA A 21 10.07 9.98 1.89
N ALA A 22 8.74 9.86 1.95
CA ALA A 22 7.79 10.82 1.40
C ALA A 22 7.40 11.93 2.39
N GLY A 23 7.93 11.92 3.61
CA GLY A 23 7.58 12.88 4.67
C GLY A 23 6.16 12.69 5.22
N ILE A 24 5.53 11.54 5.00
CA ILE A 24 4.21 11.21 5.52
C ILE A 24 4.37 10.49 6.86
N GLN A 25 3.80 11.06 7.91
CA GLN A 25 3.84 10.46 9.24
C GLN A 25 2.56 9.63 9.49
N PRO A 26 2.64 8.29 9.47
CA PRO A 26 1.50 7.45 9.81
C PRO A 26 1.14 7.59 11.30
N ILE A 27 -0.15 7.67 11.59
CA ILE A 27 -0.71 7.69 12.95
C ILE A 27 -0.63 6.28 13.55
N SER A 28 -0.89 5.24 12.75
CA SER A 28 -0.76 3.85 13.16
C SER A 28 -0.47 2.95 11.96
N VAL A 29 0.20 1.83 12.23
CA VAL A 29 0.38 0.72 11.28
C VAL A 29 0.08 -0.59 12.01
N GLN A 30 -0.76 -1.43 11.41
CA GLN A 30 -1.21 -2.68 12.01
C GLN A 30 -1.17 -3.82 11.00
N GLU A 31 -0.48 -4.90 11.34
CA GLU A 31 -0.71 -6.21 10.71
C GLU A 31 -1.93 -6.85 11.37
N CYS A 32 -2.90 -7.29 10.57
CA CYS A 32 -4.23 -7.67 11.07
C CYS A 32 -4.34 -9.15 11.49
N GLY A 33 -3.21 -9.85 11.70
CA GLY A 33 -3.11 -11.21 12.25
C GLY A 33 -3.36 -12.34 11.24
N ARG A 34 -3.96 -12.05 10.09
CA ARG A 34 -4.23 -13.07 9.05
C ARG A 34 -3.08 -13.23 8.06
N GLY A 35 -2.11 -12.31 8.05
CA GLY A 35 -1.05 -12.30 7.06
C GLY A 35 -1.54 -12.00 5.64
N VAL A 36 -2.72 -11.39 5.47
CA VAL A 36 -3.27 -10.99 4.16
C VAL A 36 -3.47 -9.49 4.03
N ASP A 37 -3.42 -8.75 5.14
CA ASP A 37 -3.61 -7.32 5.14
C ASP A 37 -2.78 -6.59 6.20
N VAL A 38 -2.30 -5.41 5.82
CA VAL A 38 -1.68 -4.41 6.68
C VAL A 38 -2.43 -3.11 6.51
N GLN A 39 -2.88 -2.53 7.62
CA GLN A 39 -3.60 -1.26 7.66
C GLN A 39 -2.67 -0.14 8.12
N VAL A 40 -2.80 1.02 7.49
CA VAL A 40 -2.04 2.23 7.83
C VAL A 40 -3.06 3.35 7.98
N LEU A 41 -2.99 4.05 9.11
CA LEU A 41 -3.78 5.25 9.36
C LEU A 41 -2.89 6.48 9.13
N VAL A 42 -3.39 7.44 8.36
CA VAL A 42 -2.74 8.72 8.05
C VAL A 42 -3.75 9.86 8.22
N LYS A 43 -3.27 11.10 8.21
CA LYS A 43 -4.16 12.26 8.15
C LYS A 43 -4.91 12.26 6.80
N MET A 44 -6.14 12.77 6.80
CA MET A 44 -6.97 12.84 5.59
C MET A 44 -6.25 13.53 4.43
N GLN A 45 -5.57 14.64 4.70
CA GLN A 45 -4.80 15.40 3.70
C GLN A 45 -3.67 14.61 3.03
N ASP A 46 -3.17 13.56 3.69
CA ASP A 46 -2.05 12.74 3.21
C ASP A 46 -2.53 11.43 2.56
N GLN A 47 -3.85 11.18 2.56
CA GLN A 47 -4.42 9.90 2.13
C GLN A 47 -4.04 9.53 0.70
N ASP A 48 -4.24 10.45 -0.25
CA ASP A 48 -3.99 10.18 -1.67
C ASP A 48 -2.50 9.98 -1.96
N GLU A 49 -1.64 10.75 -1.31
CA GLU A 49 -0.19 10.63 -1.48
C GLU A 49 0.35 9.36 -0.83
N ALA A 50 -0.16 9.00 0.35
CA ALA A 50 0.16 7.73 1.00
C ALA A 50 -0.19 6.54 0.10
N VAL A 51 -1.35 6.57 -0.58
CA VAL A 51 -1.71 5.52 -1.55
C VAL A 51 -0.70 5.44 -2.70
N ARG A 52 -0.32 6.56 -3.31
CA ARG A 52 0.66 6.59 -4.42
C ARG A 52 2.02 6.06 -4.01
N VAL A 53 2.53 6.54 -2.88
CA VAL A 53 3.83 6.16 -2.31
C VAL A 53 3.88 4.67 -2.00
N LEU A 54 2.84 4.15 -1.32
CA LEU A 54 2.76 2.73 -0.97
C LEU A 54 2.62 1.85 -2.21
N HIS A 55 1.84 2.27 -3.21
CA HIS A 55 1.73 1.55 -4.47
C HIS A 55 3.08 1.49 -5.20
N ALA A 56 3.78 2.62 -5.32
CA ALA A 56 5.08 2.68 -5.96
C ALA A 56 6.11 1.79 -5.25
N ALA A 57 6.17 1.84 -3.92
CA ALA A 57 7.12 1.06 -3.14
C ALA A 57 6.88 -0.46 -3.19
N LEU A 58 5.62 -0.90 -3.21
CA LEU A 58 5.26 -2.31 -3.07
C LEU A 58 4.99 -3.02 -4.40
N ILE A 59 4.60 -2.29 -5.44
CA ILE A 59 4.24 -2.83 -6.75
C ILE A 59 5.23 -2.37 -7.83
N GLY A 60 5.74 -1.13 -7.74
CA GLY A 60 6.58 -0.52 -8.77
C GLY A 60 7.91 -1.23 -9.03
N ALA A 61 8.48 -1.90 -8.02
CA ALA A 61 9.73 -2.65 -8.14
C ALA A 61 9.61 -4.00 -8.91
N SER A 62 8.38 -4.48 -9.18
CA SER A 62 8.12 -5.75 -9.88
C SER A 62 7.76 -5.56 -11.37
N SER A 63 7.95 -4.36 -11.93
CA SER A 63 7.52 -4.08 -13.31
C SER A 63 8.44 -4.67 -14.39
N ASP A 64 9.65 -5.15 -14.07
CA ASP A 64 10.50 -5.86 -15.04
C ASP A 64 10.07 -7.31 -15.30
N VAL A 65 9.12 -7.86 -14.55
CA VAL A 65 8.62 -9.25 -14.76
C VAL A 65 7.19 -9.28 -15.33
N HIS A 66 6.40 -8.20 -15.23
CA HIS A 66 4.98 -8.17 -15.66
C HIS A 66 4.63 -7.16 -16.78
N ARG A 67 5.56 -6.31 -17.24
CA ARG A 67 5.28 -5.31 -18.28
C ARG A 67 4.86 -5.91 -19.64
N ALA A 68 5.09 -7.21 -19.87
CA ALA A 68 4.63 -7.91 -21.08
C ALA A 68 3.12 -8.25 -21.06
N ASP A 69 2.49 -8.36 -19.89
CA ASP A 69 1.08 -8.79 -19.75
C ASP A 69 0.10 -7.61 -19.59
N GLN A 70 0.61 -6.41 -19.29
CA GLN A 70 -0.18 -5.32 -18.72
C GLN A 70 -0.86 -4.38 -19.73
N LEU A 71 -0.67 -4.58 -21.04
CA LEU A 71 -1.39 -3.77 -22.06
C LEU A 71 -2.86 -4.20 -22.24
N ALA A 72 -3.28 -5.34 -21.68
CA ALA A 72 -4.65 -5.85 -21.81
C ALA A 72 -5.58 -5.49 -20.63
N ASP A 73 -5.05 -5.16 -19.45
CA ASP A 73 -5.86 -5.06 -18.21
C ASP A 73 -6.07 -3.61 -17.70
N GLN A 74 -5.74 -2.62 -18.54
CA GLN A 74 -5.75 -1.19 -18.19
C GLN A 74 -7.14 -0.60 -17.86
N MET A 75 -8.21 -1.39 -17.85
CA MET A 75 -9.58 -0.91 -17.61
C MET A 75 -10.31 -1.56 -16.42
N SER A 76 -9.69 -2.48 -15.65
CA SER A 76 -10.44 -3.26 -14.63
C SER A 76 -9.92 -3.16 -13.19
N CYS A 77 -8.83 -2.44 -12.93
CA CYS A 77 -8.21 -2.46 -11.59
C CYS A 77 -9.03 -1.67 -10.55
N ARG A 78 -9.95 -2.37 -9.86
CA ARG A 78 -10.65 -1.92 -8.64
C ARG A 78 -9.60 -1.71 -7.55
N TYR A 79 -9.27 -0.45 -7.28
CA TYR A 79 -8.54 0.01 -6.11
C TYR A 79 -9.24 -0.46 -4.83
N ILE A 80 -8.83 -1.59 -4.23
CA ILE A 80 -9.31 -2.02 -2.89
C ILE A 80 -8.42 -1.39 -1.83
N TYR A 81 -8.64 -0.12 -1.56
CA TYR A 81 -8.09 0.58 -0.40
C TYR A 81 -9.24 0.82 0.58
N ARG A 82 -9.26 0.11 1.70
CA ARG A 82 -10.14 0.47 2.82
C ARG A 82 -9.34 1.38 3.74
N ALA A 83 -9.49 2.69 3.53
CA ALA A 83 -9.15 3.67 4.54
C ALA A 83 -10.28 3.68 5.58
N VAL A 84 -9.98 3.36 6.84
CA VAL A 84 -10.88 3.70 7.94
C VAL A 84 -10.62 5.16 8.24
N VAL A 85 -11.42 6.03 7.63
CA VAL A 85 -11.41 7.47 7.93
C VAL A 85 -12.09 7.64 9.28
N THR A 86 -11.33 8.08 10.30
CA THR A 86 -11.90 8.54 11.57
C THR A 86 -11.96 10.06 11.51
N THR A 87 -13.16 10.63 11.59
CA THR A 87 -13.37 12.05 11.86
C THR A 87 -13.31 12.26 13.36
N ASP A 88 -12.45 13.18 13.83
CA ASP A 88 -12.80 13.96 15.03
C ASP A 88 -13.92 14.95 14.67
#